data_AF-A0A0K2J9P2-F1
#
_entry.id   AF-A0A0K2J9P2-F1
#
_cell.length_a   1.000
_cell.length_b   1.000
_cell.length_c   1.000
_cell.angle_alpha   90.00
_cell.angle_beta   90.00
_cell.angle_gamma   90.00
#
_symmetry.space_group_name_H-M   'P 1'
#
loop_
_entity.id
_entity.type
_entity.pdbx_description
1 polymer ?
#
loop_
_entity_poly.entity_id
_entity_poly.type
_entity_poly.pdbx_seq_one_letter_code
_entity_poly.pdbx_strand_id
1 'polypeptide(L)' 'MKKGYVIKEILEEDKRFSYIQLSDEIREHLEKDQQIASKVYENFLSVLNKNEREQLEGLLIKIKNAFK' A
#
# COMPACT_ATOMS: atom_id res chain seq x y z
N MET A 1 2.80 13.04 -11.53
CA MET A 1 3.13 13.93 -12.66
C MET A 1 4.43 14.72 -12.48
N LYS A 2 4.58 15.70 -11.57
CA LYS A 2 5.84 16.50 -11.47
C LYS A 2 7.13 15.71 -11.19
N LYS A 3 7.03 14.53 -10.56
CA LYS A 3 8.16 13.62 -10.30
C LYS A 3 8.15 12.34 -11.18
N GLY A 4 7.26 12.24 -12.17
CA GLY A 4 7.18 11.07 -13.05
C GLY A 4 6.52 9.80 -12.47
N TYR A 5 6.25 9.74 -11.16
CA TYR A 5 5.80 8.50 -10.51
C TYR A 5 4.39 8.00 -10.87
N VAL A 6 3.56 8.91 -11.37
CA VAL A 6 2.20 8.60 -11.81
C VAL A 6 1.91 9.28 -13.12
N ILE A 7 1.24 8.52 -13.99
CA ILE A 7 0.70 8.94 -15.27
C ILE A 7 -0.80 9.19 -15.12
N LYS A 8 -1.31 10.16 -15.87
CA LYS A 8 -2.75 10.46 -15.94
C LYS A 8 -3.25 10.01 -17.31
N GLU A 9 -4.18 9.08 -17.31
CA GLU A 9 -4.83 8.59 -18.51
C GLU A 9 -6.25 9.19 -18.58
N ILE A 10 -6.59 9.83 -19.69
CA ILE A 10 -7.92 10.43 -19.89
C ILE A 10 -8.77 9.39 -20.62
N LEU A 11 -10.00 9.16 -20.14
CA LEU A 11 -10.95 8.29 -20.82
C LEU A 11 -11.32 8.88 -22.18
N GLU A 12 -11.17 8.08 -23.24
CA GLU A 12 -11.53 8.53 -24.59
C GLU A 12 -13.03 8.81 -24.72
N GLU A 13 -13.85 8.01 -24.02
CA GLU A 13 -15.32 8.05 -24.03
C GLU A 13 -15.89 9.27 -23.28
N ASP A 14 -15.23 9.70 -22.19
CA ASP A 14 -15.59 10.90 -21.45
C ASP A 14 -14.33 11.59 -20.90
N LYS A 15 -13.94 12.66 -21.59
CA LYS A 15 -12.73 13.45 -21.28
C LYS A 15 -12.77 14.15 -19.92
N ARG A 16 -13.91 14.16 -19.23
CA ARG A 16 -14.04 14.67 -17.85
C ARG A 16 -13.50 13.67 -16.83
N PHE A 17 -13.42 12.40 -17.20
CA PHE A 17 -12.87 11.36 -16.36
C PHE A 17 -11.41 11.08 -16.71
N SER A 18 -10.64 10.79 -15.68
CA SER A 18 -9.24 10.42 -15.81
C SER A 18 -8.82 9.47 -14.72
N TYR A 19 -7.98 8.51 -15.08
CA TYR A 19 -7.34 7.61 -14.16
C TYR A 19 -5.94 8.10 -13.82
N ILE A 20 -5.53 7.82 -12.59
CA ILE A 20 -4.15 7.98 -12.16
C ILE A 20 -3.59 6.57 -12.02
N GLN A 21 -2.51 6.31 -12.73
CA GLN A 21 -1.81 5.02 -12.69
C GLN A 21 -0.35 5.24 -12.31
N LEU A 22 0.26 4.25 -11.68
CA LEU A 22 1.71 4.23 -11.48
C LEU A 22 2.42 4.12 -12.83
N SER A 23 3.52 4.85 -13.00
CA SER A 23 4.42 4.58 -14.13
C SER A 23 5.08 3.21 -14.00
N ASP A 24 5.47 2.61 -15.11
CA ASP A 24 6.08 1.28 -15.12
C ASP A 24 7.37 1.24 -14.28
N GLU A 25 8.21 2.27 -14.42
CA GLU A 25 9.43 2.46 -13.61
C GLU A 25 9.13 2.37 -12.10
N ILE A 26 8.11 3.10 -11.63
CA ILE A 26 7.76 3.11 -10.21
C ILE A 26 7.07 1.82 -9.78
N ARG A 27 6.34 1.15 -10.66
CA ARG A 27 5.76 -0.16 -10.36
C ARG A 27 6.85 -1.18 -10.03
N GLU A 28 7.92 -1.23 -10.83
CA GLU A 28 9.07 -2.11 -10.58
C GLU A 28 9.82 -1.77 -9.28
N HIS A 29 9.99 -0.47 -8.99
CA HIS A 29 10.60 -0.05 -7.73
C HIS A 29 9.74 -0.40 -6.52
N LEU A 30 8.42 -0.22 -6.61
CA LEU A 30 7.46 -0.55 -5.56
C LEU A 30 7.50 -2.04 -5.21
N GLU A 31 7.63 -2.93 -6.20
CA GLU A 31 7.74 -4.37 -5.93
C GLU A 31 8.96 -4.71 -5.06
N LYS A 32 10.11 -4.10 -5.37
CA LYS A 32 11.34 -4.29 -4.58
C LYS A 32 11.20 -3.70 -3.18
N ASP A 33 10.68 -2.48 -3.09
CA ASP A 33 10.48 -1.79 -1.81
C ASP A 33 9.47 -2.54 -0.94
N GLN A 34 8.43 -3.13 -1.54
CA GLN A 34 7.45 -3.95 -0.84
C GLN A 34 8.09 -5.22 -0.27
N GLN A 35 9.00 -5.88 -1.00
CA GLN A 35 9.74 -7.03 -0.46
C GLN A 35 10.62 -6.64 0.73
N ILE A 36 11.27 -5.48 0.68
CA ILE A 36 12.08 -4.96 1.79
C ILE A 36 11.18 -4.65 2.99
N ALA A 37 10.07 -3.94 2.76
CA ALA A 37 9.11 -3.60 3.80
C ALA A 37 8.56 -4.87 4.48
N SER A 38 8.16 -5.88 3.71
CA SER A 38 7.69 -7.16 4.25
C SER A 38 8.71 -7.80 5.18
N LYS A 39 10.00 -7.87 4.79
CA LYS A 39 11.06 -8.41 5.65
C LYS A 39 11.23 -7.61 6.94
N VAL A 40 11.18 -6.28 6.86
CA VAL A 40 11.27 -5.41 8.04
C VAL A 40 10.09 -5.65 8.99
N TYR A 41 8.87 -5.74 8.45
CA TYR A 41 7.67 -6.00 9.24
C TYR A 41 7.67 -7.40 9.87
N GLU A 42 8.09 -8.44 9.13
CA GLU A 42 8.22 -9.78 9.66
C GLU A 42 9.22 -9.85 10.81
N ASN A 43 10.36 -9.17 10.68
CA ASN A 43 11.35 -9.05 11.75
C ASN A 43 10.79 -8.29 12.95
N PHE A 44 10.09 -7.18 12.73
CA PHE A 44 9.48 -6.40 13.80
C PHE A 44 8.44 -7.21 14.59
N LEU A 45 7.64 -8.01 13.88
CA LEU A 45 6.61 -8.85 14.48
C LEU A 45 7.14 -10.20 14.99
N SER A 46 8.42 -10.52 14.76
CA SER A 46 9.02 -11.81 15.15
C SER A 46 8.97 -12.07 16.66
N VAL A 47 8.92 -11.01 17.47
CA VAL A 47 8.79 -11.08 18.93
C VAL A 47 7.40 -11.56 19.39
N LEU A 48 6.41 -11.53 18.50
CA LEU A 48 5.04 -11.96 18.78
C LEU A 48 4.78 -13.34 18.19
N ASN A 49 4.16 -14.21 18.98
CA ASN A 49 3.64 -15.48 18.50
C ASN A 49 2.34 -15.27 17.69
N LYS A 50 1.86 -16.32 17.04
CA LYS A 50 0.69 -16.26 16.14
C LYS A 50 -0.55 -15.68 16.82
N ASN A 51 -0.87 -16.12 18.03
CA ASN A 51 -2.05 -15.66 18.76
C ASN A 51 -1.93 -14.18 19.15
N GLU A 52 -0.75 -13.73 19.57
CA GLU A 52 -0.49 -12.32 19.89
C GLU A 52 -0.63 -11.43 18.65
N ARG A 53 -0.19 -11.89 17.48
CA ARG A 53 -0.36 -11.17 16.22
C ARG A 53 -1.82 -11.02 15.83
N GLU A 54 -2.61 -12.10 15.95
CA GLU A 54 -4.06 -12.08 15.66
C GLU A 54 -4.81 -11.12 16.61
N GLN A 55 -4.44 -11.10 17.89
CA GLN A 55 -5.00 -10.15 18.86
C GLN A 55 -4.63 -8.70 18.53
N LEU A 56 -3.38 -8.44 18.18
CA LEU A 56 -2.91 -7.11 17.77
C LEU A 56 -3.67 -6.61 16.53
N GLU A 57 -3.81 -7.44 15.50
CA GLU A 57 -4.58 -7.11 14.30
C GLU A 57 -6.03 -6.76 14.65
N GLY A 58 -6.68 -7.55 15.50
CA GLY A 58 -8.04 -7.30 15.95
C GLY A 58 -8.19 -5.95 16.68
N LEU A 59 -7.22 -5.57 17.51
CA LEU A 59 -7.21 -4.27 18.19
C LEU A 59 -7.02 -3.11 17.20
N LEU A 60 -6.08 -3.23 16.26
CA LEU A 60 -5.83 -2.22 15.24
C LEU A 60 -7.07 -1.99 14.35
N ILE A 61 -7.79 -3.05 13.97
CA ILE A 61 -9.03 -2.94 13.21
C ILE A 61 -10.12 -2.20 14.03
N LYS A 62 -10.29 -2.54 15.31
CA LYS A 62 -11.25 -1.84 16.19
C LYS A 62 -10.93 -0.35 16.30
N ILE A 63 -9.66 0.00 16.51
CA ILE A 63 -9.19 1.38 16.57
C ILE A 63 -9.50 2.10 15.24
N LYS A 64 -9.11 1.51 14.11
CA LYS A 64 -9.38 2.08 12.77
C LYS A 64 -10.86 2.36 12.54
N ASN A 65 -11.73 1.45 12.99
CA ASN A 65 -13.18 1.60 12.83
C ASN A 65 -13.79 2.62 13.79
N ALA A 66 -13.17 2.88 14.94
CA ALA A 66 -13.62 3.89 15.89
C ALA A 66 -13.35 5.33 15.40
N PHE A 67 -12.40 5.51 14.48
CA PHE A 67 -12.05 6.80 13.88
C PHE A 67 -12.67 7.03 12.49
N LYS A 68 -13.67 6.23 12.11
CA LYS A 68 -14.43 6.34 10.86
C LYS A 68 -15.82 6.90 11.12
#